data_AF-A0A954F2I8-F1
#
_entry.id   AF-A0A954F2I8-F1
#
_cell.length_a   1.000
_cell.length_b   1.000
_cell.length_c   1.000
_cell.angle_alpha   90.00
_cell.angle_beta   90.00
_cell.angle_gamma   90.00
#
_symmetry.space_group_name_H-M   'P 1'
#
loop_
_entity.id
_entity.type
_entity.pdbx_description
1 polymer ?
#
loop_
_entity_poly.entity_id
_entity_poly.type
_entity_poly.pdbx_seq_one_letter_code
_entity_poly.pdbx_strand_id
1 'polypeptide(L)'
;MAALAGWLVPACMSYPVAIQPADMGGRGASISDGVIDLLTYNVAGLPGWVAKVDGSETHSKIGPALESFDLVLMQEDFWYHDLLKAPQRWQAAPRSGGFLRLGDGLARFSRFPLDEV
;
A
#
# COMPACT_ATOMS: atom_id res chain seq x y z
N MET A 1 41.14 -16.64 -28.61
CA MET A 1 40.10 -16.91 -27.60
C MET A 1 40.20 -15.85 -26.52
N ALA A 2 39.25 -14.91 -26.49
CA ALA A 2 39.25 -13.79 -25.56
C ALA A 2 38.40 -14.15 -24.33
N ALA A 3 38.99 -14.16 -23.14
CA ALA A 3 38.27 -14.25 -21.88
C ALA A 3 38.10 -12.82 -21.34
N LEU A 4 36.86 -12.31 -21.42
CA LEU A 4 36.46 -11.05 -20.80
C LEU A 4 36.28 -11.29 -19.30
N ALA A 5 37.26 -10.85 -18.50
CA ALA A 5 37.10 -10.70 -17.06
C ALA A 5 36.43 -9.34 -16.78
N GLY A 6 35.12 -9.36 -16.55
CA GLY A 6 34.29 -8.18 -16.30
C GLY A 6 33.64 -8.18 -14.92
N TRP A 7 34.40 -7.74 -13.92
CA TRP A 7 34.03 -6.92 -12.76
C TRP A 7 32.60 -7.08 -12.18
N LEU A 8 32.50 -7.77 -11.04
CA LEU A 8 31.41 -7.62 -10.08
C LEU A 8 31.64 -6.33 -9.27
N VAL A 9 30.80 -5.32 -9.49
CA VAL A 9 30.65 -4.17 -8.58
C VAL A 9 29.33 -4.37 -7.83
N PRO A 10 29.32 -4.57 -6.50
CA PRO A 10 28.09 -4.47 -5.73
C PRO A 10 27.83 -2.98 -5.49
N ALA A 11 27.06 -2.36 -6.38
CA ALA A 11 26.59 -1.00 -6.16
C ALA A 11 25.41 -1.03 -5.16
N CYS A 12 25.71 -1.13 -3.87
CA CYS A 12 24.83 -0.54 -2.85
C CYS A 12 24.96 0.98 -2.96
N MET A 13 24.34 1.55 -4.00
CA MET A 13 24.22 3.00 -4.15
C MET A 13 22.90 3.43 -3.54
N SER A 14 22.98 4.21 -2.45
CA SER A 14 21.86 5.00 -1.96
C SER A 14 21.58 6.09 -2.97
N TYR A 15 20.61 5.87 -3.86
CA TYR A 15 20.12 6.94 -4.71
C TYR A 15 19.21 7.83 -3.86
N PRO A 16 19.53 9.12 -3.67
CA PRO A 16 18.55 10.04 -3.12
C PRO A 16 17.40 10.11 -4.12
N VAL A 17 16.24 9.55 -3.75
CA VAL A 17 15.00 9.83 -4.46
C VAL A 17 14.62 11.25 -4.10
N ALA A 18 14.96 12.19 -4.98
CA ALA A 18 14.39 13.51 -4.92
C ALA A 18 12.90 13.37 -5.26
N ILE A 19 12.03 13.45 -4.25
CA ILE A 19 10.60 13.62 -4.48
C ILE A 19 10.45 15.03 -5.08
N GLN A 20 10.40 15.10 -6.40
CA GLN A 20 9.98 16.31 -7.08
C GLN A 20 8.49 16.48 -6.74
N PRO A 21 8.07 17.63 -6.18
CA PRO A 21 6.66 17.92 -6.06
C PRO A 21 6.05 17.76 -7.45
N ALA A 22 4.94 17.03 -7.56
CA ALA A 22 4.22 16.94 -8.81
C ALA A 22 3.98 18.37 -9.32
N ASP A 23 4.37 18.65 -10.56
CA ASP A 23 4.08 19.93 -11.20
C ASP A 23 2.57 20.04 -11.38
N MET A 24 1.91 20.60 -10.36
CA MET A 24 0.46 20.77 -10.29
C MET A 24 -0.06 21.85 -11.25
N GLY A 25 0.79 22.43 -12.10
CA GLY A 25 0.42 23.44 -13.09
C GLY A 25 -0.01 24.75 -12.43
N GLY A 26 0.76 25.82 -12.64
CA GLY A 26 0.52 27.15 -12.07
C GLY A 26 -0.91 27.66 -12.25
N ARG A 27 -1.74 27.44 -11.23
CA ARG A 27 -2.85 28.30 -10.84
C ARG A 27 -2.52 28.77 -9.43
N GLY A 28 -2.74 30.05 -9.14
CA GLY A 28 -2.50 30.65 -7.84
C GLY A 28 -3.36 30.00 -6.75
N ALA A 29 -2.98 28.80 -6.33
CA ALA A 29 -3.52 28.13 -5.18
C ALA A 29 -2.93 28.83 -3.96
N SER A 30 -3.79 29.41 -3.13
CA SER A 30 -3.44 29.66 -1.74
C SER A 30 -2.80 28.38 -1.19
N ILE A 31 -1.60 28.46 -0.64
CA ILE A 31 -1.04 27.32 0.08
C ILE A 31 -1.91 27.14 1.32
N SER A 32 -2.91 26.26 1.19
CA SER A 32 -3.66 25.72 2.31
C SER A 32 -2.77 24.66 2.95
N ASP A 33 -2.32 24.94 4.16
CA ASP A 33 -1.73 23.95 5.03
C ASP A 33 -2.80 22.96 5.51
N GLY A 34 -2.38 21.74 5.80
CA GLY A 34 -3.24 20.66 6.23
C GLY A 34 -2.41 19.53 6.80
N VAL A 35 -3.02 18.75 7.68
CA VAL A 35 -2.44 17.53 8.25
C VAL A 35 -3.20 16.35 7.69
N ILE A 36 -2.48 15.28 7.34
CA ILE A 36 -3.05 14.01 6.92
C ILE A 36 -2.51 12.95 7.87
N ASP A 37 -3.40 12.28 8.58
CA ASP A 37 -3.06 11.11 9.38
C ASP A 37 -3.00 9.87 8.48
N LEU A 38 -1.78 9.41 8.19
CA LEU A 38 -1.48 8.28 7.30
C LEU A 38 -1.09 7.03 8.09
N LEU A 39 -1.72 5.89 7.77
CA LEU A 39 -1.28 4.57 8.20
C LEU A 39 -0.79 3.75 7.01
N THR A 40 0.39 3.14 7.15
CA THR A 40 0.78 1.98 6.34
C THR A 40 0.86 0.76 7.23
N TYR A 41 0.26 -0.35 6.82
CA TYR A 41 0.22 -1.55 7.65
C TYR A 41 0.17 -2.84 6.84
N ASN A 42 1.11 -3.75 7.12
CA ASN A 42 1.08 -5.09 6.58
C ASN A 42 0.21 -5.98 7.48
N VAL A 43 -0.90 -6.48 6.94
CA VAL A 43 -1.91 -7.24 7.68
C VAL A 43 -1.65 -8.75 7.72
N ALA A 44 -0.66 -9.23 6.97
CA ALA A 44 -0.33 -10.67 6.84
C ALA A 44 -1.57 -11.53 6.49
N GLY A 45 -2.37 -11.08 5.52
CA GLY A 45 -3.65 -11.66 5.12
C GLY A 45 -3.57 -12.85 4.16
N LEU A 46 -2.47 -13.60 4.20
CA LEU A 46 -2.39 -14.90 3.51
C LEU A 46 -3.28 -15.93 4.23
N PRO A 47 -3.91 -16.85 3.49
CA PRO A 47 -4.73 -17.87 4.10
C PRO A 47 -3.89 -18.83 4.97
N GLY A 48 -4.49 -19.38 6.02
CA GLY A 48 -3.80 -20.26 6.98
C GLY A 48 -3.16 -21.52 6.40
N TRP A 49 -3.51 -21.94 5.17
CA TRP A 49 -2.84 -23.03 4.47
C TRP A 49 -1.52 -22.63 3.78
N VAL A 50 -1.25 -21.33 3.63
CA VAL A 50 0.03 -20.76 3.17
C VAL A 50 0.83 -20.20 4.34
N ALA A 51 0.16 -19.48 5.24
CA ALA A 51 0.77 -18.75 6.34
C ALA A 51 0.99 -19.61 7.58
N LYS A 52 1.97 -19.23 8.41
CA LYS A 52 2.18 -19.84 9.73
C LYS A 52 1.12 -19.41 10.77
N VAL A 53 0.38 -18.35 10.49
CA VAL A 53 -0.62 -17.74 11.37
C VAL A 53 -1.88 -17.47 10.56
N ASP A 54 -3.04 -17.88 11.08
CA ASP A 54 -4.35 -17.56 10.49
C ASP A 54 -4.77 -16.15 10.93
N GLY A 55 -4.99 -15.26 9.95
CA GLY A 55 -5.31 -13.86 10.19
C GLY A 55 -6.78 -13.56 10.49
N SER A 56 -7.69 -14.54 10.46
CA SER A 56 -9.15 -14.33 10.54
C SER A 56 -9.62 -13.54 11.78
N GLU A 57 -9.12 -13.89 12.97
CA GLU A 57 -9.46 -13.17 14.20
C GLU A 57 -8.87 -11.76 14.24
N THR A 58 -7.67 -11.58 13.71
CA THR A 58 -6.97 -10.29 13.73
C THR A 58 -7.58 -9.32 12.72
N HIS A 59 -7.93 -9.78 11.50
CA HIS A 59 -8.53 -8.93 10.47
C HIS A 59 -9.85 -8.30 10.91
N SER A 60 -10.66 -9.06 11.65
CA SER A 60 -11.93 -8.59 12.20
C SER A 60 -11.76 -7.41 13.18
N LYS A 61 -10.58 -7.27 13.80
CA LYS A 61 -10.28 -6.19 14.77
C LYS A 61 -9.62 -4.97 14.11
N ILE A 62 -8.98 -5.15 12.96
CA ILE A 62 -8.24 -4.09 12.28
C ILE A 62 -9.20 -3.01 11.76
N GLY A 63 -10.29 -3.39 11.09
CA GLY A 63 -11.22 -2.46 10.43
C GLY A 63 -11.69 -1.29 11.32
N PRO A 64 -12.25 -1.55 12.53
CA PRO A 64 -12.66 -0.49 13.45
C PRO A 64 -11.53 0.44 13.89
N ALA A 65 -10.30 -0.07 14.00
CA ALA A 65 -9.14 0.74 14.40
C ALA A 65 -8.66 1.70 13.29
N LEU A 66 -9.12 1.52 12.05
CA LEU A 66 -8.73 2.38 10.94
C LEU A 66 -9.43 3.74 10.99
N GLU A 67 -10.49 3.91 11.79
CA GLU A 67 -11.27 5.15 11.83
C GLU A 67 -10.43 6.39 12.13
N SER A 68 -9.34 6.27 12.89
CA SER A 68 -8.49 7.40 13.27
C SER A 68 -7.63 7.98 12.15
N PHE A 69 -7.56 7.34 10.98
CA PHE A 69 -6.66 7.74 9.89
C PHE A 69 -7.42 8.29 8.68
N ASP A 70 -6.85 9.30 8.05
CA ASP A 70 -7.38 9.92 6.83
C ASP A 70 -7.08 9.10 5.57
N LEU A 71 -5.91 8.46 5.55
CA LEU A 71 -5.45 7.59 4.48
C LEU A 71 -4.81 6.34 5.09
N VAL A 72 -5.22 5.17 4.60
CA VAL A 72 -4.69 3.87 5.01
C VAL A 72 -4.22 3.11 3.77
N LEU A 73 -2.98 2.64 3.81
CA LEU A 73 -2.35 1.82 2.79
C LEU A 73 -1.99 0.46 3.40
N MET A 74 -2.66 -0.60 2.97
CA MET A 74 -2.41 -1.94 3.47
C MET A 74 -1.60 -2.79 2.52
N GLN A 75 -0.74 -3.65 3.09
CA GLN A 75 -0.02 -4.71 2.38
C GLN A 75 -0.46 -6.09 2.86
N GLU A 76 -0.35 -7.06 1.95
CA GLU A 76 -0.69 -8.46 2.12
C GLU A 76 -2.15 -8.75 2.48
N ASP A 77 -3.09 -7.86 2.12
CA ASP A 77 -4.51 -8.20 2.18
C ASP A 77 -4.85 -9.11 0.99
N PHE A 78 -4.84 -10.43 1.18
CA PHE A 78 -5.00 -11.43 0.09
C PHE A 78 -6.24 -12.33 0.22
N TRP A 79 -6.73 -12.57 1.45
CA TRP A 79 -7.74 -13.61 1.69
C TRP A 79 -8.91 -13.15 2.57
N TYR A 80 -8.66 -12.24 3.50
CA TYR A 80 -9.64 -11.85 4.52
C TYR A 80 -10.25 -10.47 4.26
N HIS A 81 -10.33 -10.05 2.99
CA HIS A 81 -10.85 -8.74 2.55
C HIS A 81 -12.20 -8.39 3.20
N ASP A 82 -13.14 -9.34 3.25
CA ASP A 82 -14.49 -9.14 3.79
C ASP A 82 -14.52 -8.91 5.31
N LEU A 83 -13.48 -9.38 6.01
CA LEU A 83 -13.32 -9.15 7.44
C LEU A 83 -12.73 -7.76 7.72
N LEU A 84 -12.01 -7.21 6.74
CA LEU A 84 -11.36 -5.91 6.82
C LEU A 84 -12.35 -4.79 6.42
N LYS A 85 -13.38 -4.61 7.26
CA LYS A 85 -14.41 -3.57 7.05
C LYS A 85 -13.92 -2.23 7.56
N ALA A 86 -13.36 -1.43 6.66
CA ALA A 86 -12.93 -0.06 6.96
C ALA A 86 -14.12 0.93 6.93
N PRO A 87 -14.20 1.89 7.87
CA PRO A 87 -15.26 2.92 7.90
C PRO A 87 -15.09 4.02 6.84
N GLN A 88 -13.92 4.13 6.22
CA GLN A 88 -13.62 5.12 5.19
C GLN A 88 -14.56 4.98 3.98
N ARG A 89 -15.01 6.13 3.48
CA ARG A 89 -15.94 6.23 2.35
C ARG A 89 -15.33 5.75 1.03
N TRP A 90 -14.06 6.06 0.80
CA TRP A 90 -13.40 5.78 -0.48
C TRP A 90 -12.46 4.60 -0.33
N GLN A 91 -12.66 3.60 -1.18
CA GLN A 91 -11.89 2.37 -1.18
C GLN A 91 -11.49 2.08 -2.63
N ALA A 92 -10.20 1.85 -2.87
CA ALA A 92 -9.75 1.46 -4.20
C ALA A 92 -9.88 -0.05 -4.37
N ALA A 93 -10.34 -0.49 -5.54
CA ALA A 93 -10.40 -1.90 -5.85
C ALA A 93 -8.98 -2.53 -5.84
N PRO A 94 -8.85 -3.80 -5.38
CA PRO A 94 -7.61 -4.56 -5.56
C PRO A 94 -7.30 -4.68 -7.05
N ARG A 95 -6.01 -4.65 -7.44
CA ARG A 95 -5.68 -5.00 -8.83
C ARG A 95 -5.81 -6.51 -9.01
N SER A 96 -6.36 -6.89 -10.16
CA SER A 96 -6.48 -8.30 -10.55
C SER A 96 -5.10 -8.92 -10.83
N GLY A 97 -4.97 -10.23 -10.60
CA GLY A 97 -3.73 -10.99 -10.83
C GLY A 97 -3.00 -11.38 -9.54
N GLY A 98 -1.67 -11.33 -9.55
CA GLY A 98 -0.83 -11.53 -8.36
C GLY A 98 -0.70 -12.96 -7.83
N PHE A 99 -0.19 -13.08 -6.61
CA PHE A 99 0.20 -14.36 -5.99
C PHE A 99 -1.01 -15.30 -5.85
N LEU A 100 -0.92 -16.50 -6.42
CA LEU A 100 -2.00 -17.51 -6.40
C LEU A 100 -3.38 -17.00 -6.90
N ARG A 101 -3.40 -15.94 -7.72
CA ARG A 101 -4.64 -15.25 -8.18
C ARG A 101 -5.44 -14.60 -7.05
N LEU A 102 -4.80 -14.27 -5.93
CA LEU A 102 -5.40 -13.61 -4.77
C LEU A 102 -5.41 -12.07 -4.89
N GLY A 103 -5.02 -11.51 -6.03
CA GLY A 103 -4.84 -10.08 -6.22
C GLY A 103 -3.43 -9.61 -5.91
N ASP A 104 -3.22 -8.30 -5.95
CA ASP A 104 -1.93 -7.65 -5.69
C ASP A 104 -1.57 -7.53 -4.20
N GLY A 105 -2.48 -7.88 -3.31
CA GLY A 105 -2.27 -7.81 -1.86
C GLY A 105 -2.37 -6.40 -1.30
N LEU A 106 -2.90 -5.44 -2.06
CA LEU A 106 -2.94 -4.04 -1.66
C LEU A 106 -4.39 -3.59 -1.44
N ALA A 107 -4.62 -2.90 -0.32
CA ALA A 107 -5.88 -2.21 -0.06
C ALA A 107 -5.62 -0.75 0.29
N ARG A 108 -6.50 0.15 -0.16
CA ARG A 108 -6.38 1.60 0.03
C ARG A 108 -7.72 2.14 0.50
N PHE A 109 -7.70 2.82 1.64
CA PHE A 109 -8.87 3.43 2.26
C PHE A 109 -8.62 4.91 2.48
N SER A 110 -9.58 5.77 2.13
CA SER A 110 -9.45 7.20 2.33
C SER A 110 -10.74 7.88 2.74
N ARG A 111 -10.62 8.91 3.59
CA ARG A 111 -11.70 9.87 3.86
C ARG A 111 -11.92 10.83 2.68
N PHE A 112 -10.91 11.01 1.82
CA PHE A 112 -10.95 11.87 0.64
C PHE A 112 -11.16 11.05 -0.64
N PRO A 113 -11.66 11.66 -1.73
CA PRO A 113 -11.76 10.99 -3.02
C PRO A 113 -10.42 10.40 -3.46
N LEU A 114 -10.46 9.16 -3.95
CA LEU A 114 -9.32 8.52 -4.61
C LEU A 114 -9.60 8.55 -6.11
N ASP A 115 -8.72 9.18 -6.88
CA ASP A 115 -8.74 9.07 -8.33
C ASP A 115 -8.22 7.68 -8.76
N GLU A 116 -8.70 7.20 -9.91
CA GLU A 116 -8.16 5.98 -10.52
C GLU A 116 -6.67 6.21 -10.88
N VAL A 117 -5.81 5.27 -10.49
CA VAL A 117 -4.39 5.19 -10.91
C VAL A 117 -4.18 3.92 -11.70
#